data_AF-A0A923LWC5-F1
#
_entry.id   AF-A0A923LWC5-F1
#
_cell.length_a   1.000
_cell.length_b   1.000
_cell.length_c   1.000
_cell.angle_alpha   90.00
_cell.angle_beta   90.00
_cell.angle_gamma   90.00
#
_symmetry.space_group_name_H-M   'P 1'
#
loop_
_entity.id
_entity.type
_entity.pdbx_description
1 polymer ?
#
loop_
_entity_poly.entity_id
_entity_poly.type
_entity_poly.pdbx_seq_one_letter_code
_entity_poly.pdbx_strand_id
1 'polypeptide(L)'
;MLPTDYNDGLVQDFTIKTQPTLTYRLRFDGRPAGGMLNGTEAMKQAVFLALQTERFCYAIYSWNYGVELERLFGEGITPYLQARIRSAIEDALLADDRITQVDGFSFERTGRERLTVTFTVHTTQGDIQSDYEFTGGAA
;
A
#
# COMPACT_ATOMS: atom_id res chain seq x y z
N MET A 1 7.99 15.83 -12.01
CA MET A 1 8.93 16.96 -11.88
C MET A 1 8.12 18.21 -11.63
N LEU A 2 8.43 18.97 -10.57
CA LEU A 2 7.88 20.31 -10.40
C LEU A 2 8.53 21.24 -11.42
N PRO A 3 7.78 22.14 -12.10
CA PRO A 3 8.37 23.12 -13.00
C PRO A 3 9.34 24.01 -12.23
N THR A 4 10.61 24.03 -12.61
CA THR A 4 11.67 24.77 -11.91
C THR A 4 11.93 26.17 -12.45
N ASP A 5 11.36 26.54 -13.61
CA ASP A 5 11.57 27.87 -14.20
C ASP A 5 10.25 28.64 -14.31
N TYR A 6 9.79 29.18 -13.18
CA TYR A 6 8.98 30.39 -13.20
C TYR A 6 9.93 31.57 -13.13
N ASN A 7 10.04 32.33 -14.23
CA ASN A 7 10.83 33.56 -14.31
C ASN A 7 10.10 34.72 -13.60
N ASP A 8 9.63 34.48 -12.37
CA ASP A 8 8.87 35.42 -11.53
C ASP A 8 9.72 36.05 -10.43
N GLY A 9 11.02 35.69 -10.36
CA GLY A 9 11.96 36.22 -9.38
C GLY A 9 11.77 35.66 -7.97
N LEU A 10 10.94 34.63 -7.79
CA LEU A 10 10.77 33.94 -6.51
C LEU A 10 11.90 32.92 -6.31
N VAL A 11 12.74 33.14 -5.32
CA VAL A 11 13.70 32.13 -4.84
C VAL A 11 12.92 31.13 -3.99
N GLN A 12 12.99 29.83 -4.31
CA GLN A 12 12.45 28.79 -3.42
C GLN A 12 13.11 28.91 -2.04
N ASP A 13 12.33 29.27 -1.03
CA ASP A 13 12.77 29.48 0.35
C ASP A 13 12.42 28.31 1.28
N PHE A 14 11.94 27.19 0.74
CA PHE A 14 11.58 26.00 1.50
C PHE A 14 12.58 24.86 1.32
N THR A 15 12.74 24.05 2.36
CA THR A 15 13.54 22.82 2.32
C THR A 15 12.61 21.62 2.38
N ILE A 16 12.70 20.73 1.38
CA ILE A 16 11.99 19.45 1.41
C ILE A 16 12.62 18.59 2.50
N LYS A 17 11.82 18.18 3.49
CA LYS A 17 12.23 17.25 4.55
C LYS A 17 11.41 15.98 4.45
N THR A 18 12.08 14.84 4.60
CA THR A 18 11.42 13.54 4.74
C THR A 18 10.71 13.49 6.08
N GLN A 19 9.43 13.09 6.07
CA GLN A 19 8.69 12.90 7.32
C GLN A 19 9.19 11.62 8.02
N PRO A 20 9.28 11.61 9.36
CA PRO A 20 9.63 10.40 10.09
C PRO A 20 8.54 9.32 9.92
N THR A 21 8.91 8.06 10.16
CA THR A 21 7.95 6.95 10.22
C THR A 21 7.15 6.91 11.52
N LEU A 22 7.38 7.84 12.45
CA LEU A 22 6.70 7.92 13.73
C LEU A 22 5.20 8.15 13.55
N THR A 23 4.37 7.21 14.00
CA THR A 23 2.91 7.25 13.88
C THR A 23 2.22 6.70 15.13
N TYR A 24 0.93 6.95 15.28
CA TYR A 24 0.14 6.33 16.36
C TYR A 24 0.03 4.83 16.16
N ARG A 25 0.18 4.08 17.25
CA ARG A 25 -0.03 2.63 17.26
C ARG A 25 -1.52 2.33 17.19
N LEU A 26 -1.95 1.75 16.08
CA LEU A 26 -3.30 1.21 15.98
C LEU A 26 -3.43 -0.04 16.84
N ARG A 27 -4.63 -0.24 17.37
CA ARG A 27 -5.01 -1.46 18.06
C ARG A 27 -6.18 -2.10 17.32
N PHE A 28 -6.03 -3.35 16.95
CA PHE A 28 -7.08 -4.12 16.27
C PHE A 28 -8.06 -4.78 17.24
N ASP A 29 -7.85 -4.62 18.55
CA ASP A 29 -8.74 -5.12 19.60
C ASP A 29 -9.94 -4.21 19.92
N GLY A 30 -10.16 -3.18 19.10
CA GLY A 30 -11.26 -2.21 19.26
C GLY A 30 -11.05 -1.18 20.37
N ARG A 31 -9.90 -1.17 21.05
CA ARG A 31 -9.56 -0.13 22.05
C ARG A 31 -8.93 1.09 21.36
N PRO A 32 -9.01 2.29 21.98
CA PRO A 32 -8.36 3.48 21.45
C PRO A 32 -6.86 3.26 21.20
N ALA A 33 -6.36 3.84 20.10
CA ALA A 33 -4.94 3.87 19.79
C ALA A 33 -4.14 4.36 21.00
N GLY A 34 -3.00 3.72 21.26
CA GLY A 34 -2.22 3.97 22.47
C GLY A 34 -0.73 3.79 22.22
N GLY A 35 0.04 4.84 22.48
CA GLY A 35 1.47 4.88 22.19
C GLY A 35 1.77 5.17 20.72
N MET A 36 3.07 5.14 20.40
CA MET A 36 3.60 5.41 19.06
C MET A 36 4.32 4.17 18.50
N LEU A 37 4.37 4.07 17.18
CA LEU A 37 5.19 3.15 16.40
C LEU A 37 6.20 3.95 15.59
N ASN A 38 7.35 3.37 15.29
CA ASN A 38 8.37 3.95 14.43
C ASN A 38 9.08 2.84 13.65
N GLY A 39 9.84 3.21 12.62
CA GLY A 39 10.65 2.27 11.86
C GLY A 39 9.82 1.21 11.14
N THR A 40 10.31 -0.04 11.13
CA THR A 40 9.70 -1.17 10.43
C THR A 40 8.27 -1.48 10.90
N GLU A 41 7.97 -1.33 12.19
CA GLU A 41 6.62 -1.59 12.72
C GLU A 41 5.59 -0.56 12.23
N ALA A 42 6.00 0.70 12.10
CA ALA A 42 5.15 1.71 11.48
C ALA A 42 4.92 1.44 9.99
N MET A 43 5.94 0.94 9.29
CA MET A 43 5.81 0.55 7.89
C MET A 43 4.89 -0.65 7.69
N LYS A 44 4.92 -1.65 8.58
CA LYS A 44 3.94 -2.76 8.57
C LYS A 44 2.51 -2.25 8.68
N GLN A 45 2.27 -1.31 9.60
CA GLN A 45 0.96 -0.69 9.75
C GLN A 45 0.56 0.10 8.49
N ALA A 46 1.49 0.84 7.87
CA ALA A 46 1.23 1.59 6.65
C ALA A 46 0.84 0.67 5.47
N VAL A 47 1.60 -0.41 5.25
CA VAL A 47 1.30 -1.44 4.23
C VAL A 47 -0.07 -2.05 4.47
N PHE A 48 -0.37 -2.45 5.71
CA PHE A 48 -1.67 -3.01 6.07
C PHE A 48 -2.82 -2.06 5.72
N LEU A 49 -2.73 -0.79 6.15
CA LEU A 49 -3.80 0.19 5.91
C LEU A 49 -4.00 0.49 4.42
N ALA A 50 -2.91 0.59 3.64
CA ALA A 50 -2.99 0.83 2.21
C ALA A 50 -3.71 -0.32 1.48
N LEU A 51 -3.47 -1.57 1.88
CA LEU A 51 -4.10 -2.74 1.26
C LEU A 51 -5.53 -3.00 1.74
N GLN A 52 -5.90 -2.49 2.92
CA GLN A 52 -7.27 -2.60 3.45
C GLN A 52 -8.18 -1.45 3.00
N THR A 53 -7.64 -0.46 2.29
CA THR A 53 -8.40 0.68 1.80
C THR A 53 -8.60 0.53 0.30
N GLU A 54 -9.85 0.39 -0.16
CA GLU A 54 -10.15 0.49 -1.59
C GLU A 54 -9.97 1.93 -2.06
N ARG A 55 -9.23 2.09 -3.16
CA ARG A 55 -8.96 3.38 -3.77
C ARG A 55 -10.26 4.03 -4.26
N PHE A 56 -10.34 5.35 -4.17
CA PHE A 56 -11.49 6.18 -4.59
C PHE A 56 -12.78 6.06 -3.75
N CYS A 57 -12.85 5.17 -2.76
CA CYS A 57 -14.06 5.02 -1.93
C CYS A 57 -14.21 6.08 -0.83
N TYR A 58 -13.12 6.75 -0.42
CA TYR A 58 -13.15 7.68 0.72
C TYR A 58 -12.54 9.04 0.37
N ALA A 59 -13.32 10.11 0.57
CA ALA A 59 -12.91 11.49 0.27
C ALA A 59 -11.76 12.02 1.16
N ILE A 60 -11.50 11.38 2.30
CA ILE A 60 -10.41 11.76 3.21
C ILE A 60 -9.02 11.33 2.69
N TYR A 61 -8.99 10.43 1.70
CA TYR A 61 -7.75 9.92 1.12
C TYR A 61 -7.43 10.60 -0.21
N SER A 62 -6.13 10.69 -0.51
CA SER A 62 -5.68 11.12 -1.83
C SER A 62 -6.05 10.07 -2.89
N TRP A 63 -6.10 10.50 -4.15
CA TRP A 63 -6.41 9.59 -5.27
C TRP A 63 -5.34 8.51 -5.50
N ASN A 64 -4.15 8.69 -4.90
CA ASN A 64 -3.06 7.72 -4.98
C ASN A 64 -3.07 6.70 -3.82
N TYR A 65 -3.96 6.88 -2.83
CA TYR A 65 -3.98 6.02 -1.63
C TYR A 65 -5.02 4.90 -1.75
N GLY A 66 -4.62 3.71 -1.32
CA GLY A 66 -5.45 2.50 -1.38
C GLY A 66 -5.11 1.60 -2.55
N VAL A 67 -5.63 0.37 -2.50
CA VAL A 67 -5.52 -0.64 -3.55
C VAL A 67 -6.81 -0.66 -4.40
N GLU A 68 -6.70 -1.04 -5.68
CA GLU A 68 -7.87 -1.19 -6.57
C GLU A 68 -8.09 -2.68 -6.85
N LEU A 69 -8.72 -3.39 -5.90
CA LEU A 69 -8.96 -4.83 -6.01
C LEU A 69 -10.44 -5.18 -6.13
N GLU A 70 -11.36 -4.30 -5.72
CA GLU A 70 -12.80 -4.60 -5.74
C GLU A 70 -13.30 -4.93 -7.15
N ARG A 71 -12.75 -4.25 -8.16
CA ARG A 71 -13.10 -4.46 -9.58
C ARG A 71 -12.68 -5.82 -10.13
N LEU A 72 -11.84 -6.55 -9.39
CA LEU A 72 -11.35 -7.87 -9.76
C LEU A 72 -12.22 -8.99 -9.18
N PHE A 73 -13.12 -8.68 -8.24
CA PHE A 73 -13.96 -9.68 -7.61
C PHE A 73 -14.89 -10.36 -8.62
N GLY A 74 -15.08 -11.67 -8.46
CA GLY A 74 -15.83 -12.52 -9.37
C GLY A 74 -15.09 -12.89 -10.66
N GLU A 75 -13.88 -12.38 -10.90
CA GLU A 75 -13.04 -12.86 -12.01
C GLU A 75 -12.44 -14.24 -11.66
N GLY A 76 -12.38 -15.13 -12.65
CA GLY A 76 -11.75 -16.43 -12.47
C GLY A 76 -10.25 -16.29 -12.16
N ILE A 77 -9.75 -17.17 -11.27
CA ILE A 77 -8.32 -17.22 -10.92
C ILE A 77 -7.51 -17.66 -12.15
N THR A 78 -7.01 -16.66 -12.87
CA THR A 78 -6.21 -16.81 -14.08
C THR A 78 -4.84 -16.14 -13.89
N PRO A 79 -3.82 -16.50 -14.68
CA PRO A 79 -2.56 -15.78 -14.68
C PRO A 79 -2.71 -14.27 -14.97
N TYR A 80 -3.73 -13.90 -15.76
CA TYR A 80 -4.08 -12.51 -16.03
C TYR A 80 -4.55 -11.78 -14.76
N LEU A 81 -5.44 -12.40 -13.99
CA LEU A 81 -5.89 -11.87 -12.70
C LEU A 81 -4.71 -11.70 -11.73
N GLN A 82 -3.82 -12.69 -11.65
CA GLN A 82 -2.63 -12.63 -10.78
C GLN A 82 -1.74 -11.43 -11.15
N ALA A 83 -1.52 -11.18 -12.45
CA ALA A 83 -0.77 -10.03 -12.91
C ALA A 83 -1.45 -8.70 -12.52
N ARG A 84 -2.78 -8.62 -12.62
CA ARG A 84 -3.54 -7.42 -12.19
C ARG A 84 -3.46 -7.19 -10.68
N ILE A 85 -3.59 -8.24 -9.88
CA ILE A 85 -3.44 -8.16 -8.41
C ILE A 85 -2.04 -7.67 -8.06
N ARG A 86 -1.00 -8.22 -8.70
CA ARG A 86 0.38 -7.76 -8.54
C ARG A 86 0.51 -6.27 -8.83
N SER A 87 0.07 -5.82 -10.01
CA SER A 87 0.15 -4.40 -10.39
C SER A 87 -0.63 -3.50 -9.44
N ALA A 88 -1.83 -3.91 -9.01
CA ALA A 88 -2.62 -3.15 -8.06
C ALA A 88 -1.92 -2.99 -6.69
N ILE A 89 -1.26 -4.05 -6.20
CA ILE A 89 -0.47 -4.00 -4.96
C ILE A 89 0.77 -3.11 -5.14
N GLU A 90 1.51 -3.26 -6.23
CA GLU A 90 2.67 -2.42 -6.56
C GLU A 90 2.27 -0.93 -6.61
N ASP A 91 1.20 -0.60 -7.35
CA ASP A 91 0.69 0.77 -7.51
C ASP A 91 0.15 1.37 -6.20
N ALA A 92 -0.37 0.54 -5.29
CA ALA A 92 -0.86 0.98 -3.98
C ALA A 92 0.27 1.30 -3.02
N LEU A 93 1.30 0.44 -2.99
CA LEU A 93 2.38 0.55 -2.03
C LEU A 93 3.46 1.55 -2.47
N LEU A 94 3.79 1.61 -3.77
CA LEU A 94 4.77 2.56 -4.31
C LEU A 94 4.28 4.02 -4.31
N ALA A 95 3.01 4.26 -3.96
CA ALA A 95 2.51 5.60 -3.70
C ALA A 95 3.09 6.22 -2.40
N ASP A 96 3.59 5.38 -1.48
CA ASP A 96 4.31 5.79 -0.28
C ASP A 96 5.81 5.88 -0.59
N ASP A 97 6.39 7.08 -0.48
CA ASP A 97 7.79 7.36 -0.81
C ASP A 97 8.80 6.62 0.07
N ARG A 98 8.33 6.05 1.19
CA ARG A 98 9.15 5.24 2.10
C ARG A 98 9.25 3.79 1.62
N ILE A 99 8.45 3.37 0.65
CA ILE A 99 8.49 2.05 0.00
C ILE A 99 9.23 2.20 -1.34
N THR A 100 10.35 1.50 -1.49
CA THR A 100 11.22 1.66 -2.65
C THR A 100 10.94 0.61 -3.73
N GLN A 101 10.47 -0.57 -3.34
CA GLN A 101 10.22 -1.69 -4.25
C GLN A 101 9.27 -2.69 -3.60
N VAL A 102 8.48 -3.39 -4.43
CA VAL A 102 7.68 -4.54 -4.02
C VAL A 102 7.95 -5.66 -5.01
N ASP A 103 8.38 -6.82 -4.51
CA ASP A 103 8.70 -7.98 -5.35
C ASP A 103 8.47 -9.31 -4.62
N GLY A 104 9.02 -10.41 -5.14
CA GLY A 104 8.92 -11.72 -4.49
C GLY A 104 7.51 -12.30 -4.50
N PHE A 105 6.66 -11.86 -5.43
CA PHE A 105 5.27 -12.31 -5.54
C PHE A 105 5.19 -13.82 -5.74
N SER A 106 4.46 -14.48 -4.83
CA SER A 106 4.04 -15.87 -4.96
C SER A 106 2.54 -15.97 -4.76
N PHE A 107 1.90 -16.79 -5.59
CA PHE A 107 0.46 -16.94 -5.66
C PHE A 107 0.10 -18.38 -5.29
N GLU A 108 -0.56 -18.56 -4.15
CA GLU A 108 -1.04 -19.85 -3.70
C GLU A 108 -2.57 -19.89 -3.77
N ARG A 109 -3.11 -20.86 -4.50
CA ARG A 109 -4.56 -21.02 -4.61
C ARG A 109 -5.06 -21.89 -3.46
N THR A 110 -5.81 -21.28 -2.54
CA THR A 110 -6.43 -21.96 -1.41
C THR A 110 -7.89 -22.30 -1.75
N GLY A 111 -8.12 -23.51 -2.24
CA GLY A 111 -9.46 -23.95 -2.66
C GLY A 111 -9.86 -23.46 -4.05
N ARG A 112 -11.16 -23.21 -4.26
CA ARG A 112 -11.71 -22.89 -5.59
C ARG A 112 -11.74 -21.39 -5.89
N GLU A 113 -11.93 -20.57 -4.86
CA GLU A 113 -12.20 -19.14 -4.98
C GLU A 113 -11.25 -18.26 -4.15
N ARG A 114 -10.29 -18.82 -3.38
CA ARG A 114 -9.34 -18.01 -2.64
C ARG A 114 -7.95 -18.08 -3.23
N LEU A 115 -7.28 -16.94 -3.24
CA LEU A 115 -5.93 -16.76 -3.73
C LEU A 115 -5.16 -15.98 -2.66
N THR A 116 -4.15 -16.60 -2.10
CA THR A 116 -3.22 -15.96 -1.18
C THR A 116 -2.03 -15.46 -1.97
N VAL A 117 -1.71 -14.18 -1.82
CA VAL A 117 -0.56 -13.55 -2.46
C VAL A 117 0.43 -13.18 -1.39
N THR A 118 1.66 -13.69 -1.47
CA THR A 118 2.76 -13.31 -0.58
C THR A 118 3.80 -12.53 -1.36
N PHE A 119 4.37 -11.49 -0.76
CA PHE A 119 5.34 -10.60 -1.40
C PHE A 119 6.25 -9.94 -0.37
N THR A 120 7.36 -9.38 -0.85
CA THR A 120 8.33 -8.63 -0.05
C THR A 120 8.20 -7.15 -0.38
N VAL A 121 8.07 -6.32 0.66
CA VAL A 121 8.04 -4.87 0.57
C VAL A 121 9.37 -4.33 1.08
N HIS A 122 10.12 -3.69 0.19
CA HIS A 122 11.37 -3.03 0.53
C HIS A 122 11.09 -1.59 0.95
N THR A 123 11.50 -1.24 2.17
CA THR A 123 11.27 0.10 2.72
C THR A 123 12.58 0.75 3.17
N THR A 124 12.55 2.06 3.36
CA THR A 124 13.67 2.81 3.97
C THR A 124 14.01 2.34 5.38
N GLN A 125 13.15 1.54 6.02
CA GLN A 125 13.32 1.00 7.38
C GLN A 125 13.60 -0.52 7.39
N GLY A 126 13.88 -1.11 6.22
CA GLY A 126 14.11 -2.54 6.05
C GLY A 126 12.96 -3.27 5.36
N ASP A 127 13.17 -4.57 5.16
CA ASP A 127 12.27 -5.41 4.38
C ASP A 127 11.13 -5.97 5.24
N ILE A 128 9.94 -6.04 4.64
CA ILE A 128 8.73 -6.55 5.27
C ILE A 128 8.14 -7.63 4.38
N GLN A 129 7.99 -8.83 4.95
CA GLN A 129 7.21 -9.88 4.30
C GLN A 129 5.72 -9.64 4.62
N SER A 130 4.90 -9.59 3.58
CA SER A 130 3.47 -9.33 3.66
C SER A 130 2.68 -10.32 2.83
N ASP A 131 1.42 -10.51 3.20
CA ASP A 131 0.47 -11.32 2.49
C ASP A 131 -0.88 -10.62 2.33
N TYR A 132 -1.64 -11.03 1.32
CA TYR A 132 -3.00 -10.57 1.07
C TYR A 132 -3.87 -11.74 0.60
N GLU A 133 -5.02 -11.92 1.23
CA GLU A 133 -6.02 -12.91 0.80
C GLU A 133 -7.05 -12.26 -0.13
N PHE A 134 -7.09 -12.74 -1.36
CA PHE A 134 -8.07 -12.35 -2.36
C PHE A 134 -9.13 -13.44 -2.53
N THR A 135 -10.41 -13.05 -2.50
CA THR A 135 -11.54 -13.97 -2.75
C THR A 135 -12.19 -13.66 -4.09
N GLY A 136 -12.05 -14.57 -5.05
CA GLY A 136 -12.62 -14.49 -6.41
C GLY A 136 -14.07 -14.99 -6.52
N GLY A 137 -14.78 -15.21 -5.41
CA GLY A 137 -16.19 -15.57 -5.41
C GLY A 137 -17.09 -14.33 -5.52
N ALA A 138 -18.24 -14.47 -6.18
CA ALA A 138 -19.31 -13.48 -6.07
C ALA A 138 -19.91 -13.56 -4.65
N ALA A 139 -20.08 -12.39 -4.00
CA ALA A 139 -20.75 -12.29 -2.70
C ALA A 139 -22.21 -12.76 -2.76
#